data_AF-A0AAE1T5B7-F1
#
_entry.id   AF-A0AAE1T5B7-F1
#
_cell.length_a   1.000
_cell.length_b   1.000
_cell.length_c   1.000
_cell.angle_alpha   90.00
_cell.angle_beta   90.00
_cell.angle_gamma   90.00
#
_symmetry.space_group_name_H-M   'P 1'
#
loop_
_entity.id
_entity.type
_entity.pdbx_description
1 polymer ?
#
loop_
_entity_poly.entity_id
_entity_poly.type
_entity_poly.pdbx_seq_one_letter_code
_entity_poly.pdbx_strand_id
1 'polypeptide(L)'
;MEMSTEIPYFAAICARQRLLRTRTHFCEDVKLTGKSCWPSLKTLFLLRLWSMIFPCSDFRHAVMTPAILLMSEYLMRCPITSGRDIAIGSFLCSMVLSLYHLMELKTLRPLLSIQGRIEKIKMLMDLPDDSPYFASDMFRSSILFAIIGNLKGFVSIYEGLKSFPEIFLPISKILHGLVEEAQIPDALKVEIRDVAGRIESKSQEHNLLRQPLRLRKQKIIKTAVPKFEENFVKGRDYDPDRERAERKKLKKRLKQEAKGAVRELRKDNHFLLEVKERDKARMEEEKAEKYGQYRAFLQEQEHAFKSGQLGKGRKRRR
;
A
#
# COMPACT_ATOMS: atom_id res chain seq x y z
N MET A 1 15.13 -28.93 28.23
CA MET A 1 14.17 -28.67 27.13
C MET A 1 12.78 -28.39 27.70
N GLU A 2 12.29 -29.17 28.67
CA GLU A 2 10.95 -28.99 29.26
C GLU A 2 10.71 -27.62 29.92
N MET A 3 11.60 -27.15 30.81
CA MET A 3 11.44 -25.83 31.46
C MET A 3 11.32 -24.64 30.48
N SER A 4 11.88 -24.75 29.26
CA SER A 4 11.78 -23.71 28.23
C SER A 4 10.45 -23.71 27.48
N THR A 5 9.72 -24.83 27.46
CA THR A 5 8.34 -24.86 26.95
C THR A 5 7.32 -24.34 27.98
N GLU A 6 7.62 -24.48 29.27
CA GLU A 6 6.78 -23.96 30.35
C GLU A 6 6.89 -22.43 30.52
N ILE A 7 8.10 -21.87 30.42
CA ILE A 7 8.35 -20.42 30.61
C ILE A 7 9.14 -19.81 29.43
N PRO A 8 8.57 -19.79 28.21
CA PRO A 8 9.26 -19.37 27.00
C PRO A 8 9.70 -17.89 27.03
N TYR A 9 8.92 -17.02 27.67
CA TYR A 9 9.22 -15.58 27.78
C TYR A 9 10.50 -15.32 28.59
N PHE A 10 10.66 -15.95 29.74
CA PHE A 10 11.85 -15.81 30.58
C PHE A 10 13.09 -16.42 29.92
N ALA A 11 12.94 -17.62 29.32
CA ALA A 11 13.99 -18.26 28.54
C ALA A 11 14.49 -17.36 27.39
N ALA A 12 13.58 -16.69 26.67
CA ALA A 12 13.92 -15.75 25.60
C ALA A 12 14.67 -14.51 26.12
N ILE A 13 14.27 -13.93 27.26
CA ILE A 13 14.97 -12.81 27.90
C ILE A 13 16.39 -13.22 28.30
N CYS A 14 16.56 -14.36 28.98
CA CYS A 14 17.88 -14.85 29.38
C CYS A 14 18.79 -15.13 28.17
N ALA A 15 18.26 -15.77 27.12
CA ALA A 15 19.01 -16.02 25.89
C ALA A 15 19.42 -14.72 25.19
N ARG A 16 18.50 -13.74 25.06
CA ARG A 16 18.78 -12.43 24.48
C ARG A 16 19.83 -11.65 25.29
N GLN A 17 19.75 -11.65 26.62
CA GLN A 17 20.74 -10.98 27.48
C GLN A 17 22.11 -11.66 27.41
N ARG A 18 22.15 -13.00 27.24
CA ARG A 18 23.40 -13.74 27.01
C ARG A 18 24.01 -13.40 25.65
N LEU A 19 23.21 -13.36 24.57
CA LEU A 19 23.64 -12.93 23.24
C LEU A 19 24.25 -11.52 23.25
N LEU A 20 23.60 -10.57 23.93
CA LEU A 20 24.12 -9.20 24.07
C LEU A 20 25.48 -9.17 24.77
N ARG A 21 25.64 -9.88 25.90
CA ARG A 21 26.92 -9.97 26.62
C ARG A 21 28.02 -10.67 25.79
N THR A 22 27.68 -11.72 25.06
CA THR A 22 28.62 -12.38 24.14
C THR A 22 29.06 -11.43 23.03
N ARG A 23 28.13 -10.63 22.48
CA ARG A 23 28.45 -9.63 21.46
C ARG A 23 29.32 -8.48 21.99
N THR A 24 29.08 -7.98 23.21
CA THR A 24 29.93 -6.92 23.78
C THR A 24 31.36 -7.40 23.99
N HIS A 25 31.56 -8.59 24.57
CA HIS A 25 32.89 -9.18 24.72
C HIS A 25 33.57 -9.45 23.38
N PHE A 26 32.82 -9.95 22.39
CA PHE A 26 33.35 -10.10 21.03
C PHE A 26 33.81 -8.75 20.42
N CYS A 27 33.03 -7.68 20.58
CA CYS A 27 33.41 -6.34 20.13
C CYS A 27 34.60 -5.73 20.91
N GLU A 28 34.93 -6.26 22.09
CA GLU A 28 36.15 -5.93 22.85
C GLU A 28 37.33 -6.75 22.32
N ASP A 29 37.16 -8.07 22.20
CA ASP A 29 38.19 -9.00 21.70
C ASP A 29 38.66 -8.63 20.28
N VAL A 30 37.75 -8.24 19.37
CA VAL A 30 38.08 -7.81 18.00
C VAL A 30 38.96 -6.54 17.94
N LYS A 31 39.04 -5.76 19.03
CA LYS A 31 39.96 -4.60 19.11
C LYS A 31 41.37 -5.00 19.53
N LEU A 32 41.54 -6.20 20.11
CA LEU A 32 42.81 -6.69 20.63
C LEU A 32 43.53 -7.50 19.54
N THR A 33 44.44 -6.83 18.83
CA THR A 33 45.29 -7.47 17.82
C THR A 33 46.18 -8.54 18.47
N GLY A 34 45.96 -9.82 18.12
CA GLY A 34 46.79 -10.95 18.57
C GLY A 34 46.06 -12.03 19.37
N LYS A 35 44.77 -11.85 19.70
CA LYS A 35 43.94 -12.87 20.35
C LYS A 35 42.96 -13.48 19.34
N SER A 36 42.79 -14.82 19.35
CA SER A 36 41.74 -15.46 18.53
C SER A 36 40.35 -14.94 18.98
N CYS A 37 39.64 -14.34 18.03
CA CYS A 37 38.33 -13.72 18.24
C CYS A 37 37.16 -14.71 18.03
N TRP A 38 37.46 -15.97 17.73
CA TRP A 38 36.47 -17.00 17.42
C TRP A 38 35.69 -17.45 18.67
N PRO A 39 34.42 -17.86 18.52
CA PRO A 39 33.56 -18.18 19.65
C PRO A 39 34.03 -19.45 20.37
N SER A 40 34.06 -19.39 21.70
CA SER A 40 34.35 -20.56 22.54
C SER A 40 33.39 -21.73 22.27
N LEU A 41 33.85 -22.96 22.53
CA LEU A 41 33.05 -24.17 22.50
C LEU A 41 31.73 -24.03 23.29
N LYS A 42 31.75 -23.37 24.47
CA LYS A 42 30.55 -23.07 25.27
C LYS A 42 29.56 -22.18 24.52
N THR A 43 30.04 -21.18 23.79
CA THR A 43 29.22 -20.28 22.95
C THR A 43 28.59 -21.04 21.78
N LEU A 44 29.36 -21.91 21.11
CA LEU A 44 28.88 -22.74 20.00
C LEU A 44 27.77 -23.70 20.44
N PHE A 45 27.94 -24.37 21.60
CA PHE A 45 26.89 -25.22 22.17
C PHE A 45 25.63 -24.43 22.55
N LEU A 46 25.77 -23.20 23.09
CA LEU A 46 24.62 -22.34 23.39
C LEU A 46 23.86 -21.91 22.12
N LEU A 47 24.56 -21.50 21.07
CA LEU A 47 23.96 -21.16 19.77
C LEU A 47 23.21 -22.37 19.17
N ARG A 48 23.80 -23.57 19.26
CA ARG A 48 23.16 -24.81 18.80
C ARG A 48 21.93 -25.16 19.64
N LEU A 49 22.01 -25.02 20.96
CA LEU A 49 20.89 -25.27 21.87
C LEU A 49 19.73 -24.28 21.63
N TRP A 50 20.01 -22.99 21.39
CA TRP A 50 18.97 -22.03 21.01
C TRP A 50 18.31 -22.37 19.67
N SER A 51 19.05 -22.91 18.68
CA SER A 51 18.47 -23.40 17.42
C SER A 51 17.51 -24.59 17.55
N MET A 52 17.54 -25.29 18.69
CA MET A 52 16.63 -26.40 18.99
C MET A 52 15.45 -26.00 19.90
N ILE A 53 15.60 -24.92 20.67
CA ILE A 53 14.58 -24.44 21.62
C ILE A 53 13.63 -23.45 20.98
N PHE A 54 14.13 -22.56 20.12
CA PHE A 54 13.35 -21.46 19.55
C PHE A 54 13.01 -21.71 18.07
N PRO A 55 11.81 -21.31 17.62
CA PRO A 55 11.44 -21.40 16.21
C PRO A 55 12.39 -20.57 15.36
N CYS A 56 12.91 -21.18 14.28
CA CYS A 56 13.81 -20.52 13.35
C CYS A 56 13.04 -19.81 12.22
N SER A 57 11.87 -20.34 11.84
CA SER A 57 11.11 -19.97 10.65
C SER A 57 10.42 -18.59 10.69
N ASP A 58 10.39 -17.93 11.85
CA ASP A 58 9.79 -16.60 12.01
C ASP A 58 10.60 -15.52 11.29
N PHE A 59 9.91 -14.62 10.56
CA PHE A 59 10.56 -13.48 9.89
C PHE A 59 11.34 -12.56 10.84
N ARG A 60 10.90 -12.45 12.11
CA ARG A 60 11.61 -11.74 13.18
C ARG A 60 11.38 -12.44 14.51
N HIS A 61 12.43 -12.96 15.12
CA HIS A 61 12.38 -13.64 16.41
C HIS A 61 13.38 -13.02 17.40
N ALA A 62 12.97 -12.84 18.66
CA ALA A 62 13.72 -12.08 19.68
C ALA A 62 15.10 -12.67 20.05
N VAL A 63 15.30 -13.98 19.83
CA VAL A 63 16.56 -14.71 20.09
C VAL A 63 17.25 -15.14 18.78
N MET A 64 16.58 -15.93 17.93
CA MET A 64 17.16 -16.44 16.68
C MET A 64 17.64 -15.36 15.70
N THR A 65 16.91 -14.26 15.48
CA THR A 65 17.39 -13.19 14.58
C THR A 65 18.72 -12.58 15.06
N PRO A 66 18.88 -12.12 16.33
CA PRO A 66 20.18 -11.65 16.81
C PRO A 66 21.24 -12.76 16.93
N ALA A 67 20.86 -14.04 17.13
CA ALA A 67 21.81 -15.15 17.11
C ALA A 67 22.41 -15.37 15.71
N ILE A 68 21.58 -15.38 14.66
CA ILE A 68 22.02 -15.48 13.25
C ILE A 68 22.91 -14.30 12.88
N LEU A 69 22.52 -13.08 13.27
CA LEU A 69 23.36 -11.89 13.08
C LEU A 69 24.72 -12.03 13.77
N LEU A 70 24.76 -12.51 15.01
CA LEU A 70 26.02 -12.73 15.73
C LEU A 70 26.90 -13.80 15.04
N MET A 71 26.31 -14.91 14.55
CA MET A 71 27.03 -15.92 13.77
C MET A 71 27.61 -15.33 12.47
N SER A 72 26.85 -14.51 11.74
CA SER A 72 27.35 -13.82 10.56
C SER A 72 28.45 -12.80 10.88
N GLU A 73 28.37 -12.15 12.05
CA GLU A 73 29.36 -11.17 12.48
C GLU A 73 30.71 -11.84 12.83
N TYR A 74 30.68 -13.01 13.47
CA TYR A 74 31.88 -13.84 13.65
C TYR A 74 32.52 -14.19 12.31
N LEU A 75 31.74 -14.72 11.36
CA LEU A 75 32.24 -15.13 10.03
C LEU A 75 32.80 -13.96 9.19
N MET A 76 32.31 -12.74 9.37
CA MET A 76 32.77 -11.57 8.61
C MET A 76 33.95 -10.82 9.25
N ARG A 77 34.11 -10.87 10.58
CA ARG A 77 35.08 -10.02 11.30
C ARG A 77 36.26 -10.77 11.91
N CYS A 78 36.19 -12.09 12.06
CA CYS A 78 37.30 -12.85 12.62
C CYS A 78 38.35 -13.18 11.54
N PRO A 79 39.63 -12.80 11.72
CA PRO A 79 40.69 -13.30 10.87
C PRO A 79 40.88 -14.81 11.12
N ILE A 80 41.25 -15.54 10.07
CA ILE A 80 41.64 -16.93 10.15
C ILE A 80 43.17 -16.96 10.33
N THR A 81 43.64 -17.44 11.48
CA THR A 81 45.08 -17.50 11.79
C THR A 81 45.58 -18.92 12.05
N SER A 82 44.73 -19.81 12.54
CA SER A 82 45.04 -21.20 12.88
C SER A 82 44.15 -22.19 12.15
N GLY A 83 44.55 -23.46 12.07
CA GLY A 83 43.68 -24.52 11.55
C GLY A 83 42.40 -24.72 12.39
N ARG A 84 42.47 -24.44 13.70
CA ARG A 84 41.33 -24.44 14.62
C ARG A 84 40.30 -23.36 14.26
N ASP A 85 40.75 -22.16 13.89
CA ASP A 85 39.88 -21.08 13.41
C ASP A 85 39.10 -21.53 12.16
N ILE A 86 39.76 -22.22 11.21
CA ILE A 86 39.11 -22.77 10.00
C ILE A 86 38.05 -23.81 10.38
N ALA A 87 38.35 -24.69 11.33
CA ALA A 87 37.38 -25.70 11.78
C ALA A 87 36.17 -25.07 12.48
N ILE A 88 36.37 -24.04 13.31
CA ILE A 88 35.29 -23.29 13.96
C ILE A 88 34.47 -22.52 12.92
N GLY A 89 35.11 -21.86 11.96
CA GLY A 89 34.44 -21.16 10.85
C GLY A 89 33.64 -22.10 9.97
N SER A 90 34.21 -23.25 9.59
CA SER A 90 33.49 -24.30 8.85
C SER A 90 32.30 -24.84 9.64
N PHE A 91 32.41 -24.99 10.97
CA PHE A 91 31.30 -25.43 11.80
C PHE A 91 30.22 -24.35 11.99
N LEU A 92 30.61 -23.07 12.12
CA LEU A 92 29.66 -21.95 12.17
C LEU A 92 28.88 -21.86 10.86
N CYS A 93 29.56 -21.96 9.71
CA CYS A 93 28.91 -22.20 8.44
C CYS A 93 27.96 -23.41 8.56
N SER A 94 28.40 -24.58 9.06
CA SER A 94 27.54 -25.76 9.33
C SER A 94 26.40 -25.61 10.32
N MET A 95 26.38 -24.58 11.15
CA MET A 95 25.23 -24.25 11.99
C MET A 95 24.26 -23.32 11.24
N VAL A 96 24.81 -22.34 10.54
CA VAL A 96 24.08 -21.48 9.60
C VAL A 96 23.44 -22.32 8.47
N LEU A 97 24.04 -23.46 8.06
CA LEU A 97 23.39 -24.54 7.27
C LEU A 97 22.03 -24.87 7.88
N SER A 98 22.05 -25.50 9.04
CA SER A 98 20.83 -26.08 9.58
C SER A 98 19.70 -25.07 9.77
N LEU A 99 20.05 -23.83 10.11
CA LEU A 99 19.11 -22.74 10.35
C LEU A 99 18.40 -22.28 9.06
N TYR A 100 19.12 -22.07 7.96
CA TYR A 100 18.48 -21.51 6.75
C TYR A 100 17.52 -22.47 6.06
N HIS A 101 17.71 -23.79 6.18
CA HIS A 101 16.74 -24.76 5.69
C HIS A 101 15.51 -24.89 6.58
N LEU A 102 15.68 -24.86 7.92
CA LEU A 102 14.56 -24.71 8.87
C LEU A 102 13.77 -23.41 8.65
N MET A 103 14.35 -22.45 7.91
CA MET A 103 13.78 -21.16 7.53
C MET A 103 13.19 -21.10 6.11
N GLU A 104 12.96 -22.22 5.40
CA GLU A 104 12.45 -22.18 4.01
C GLU A 104 10.97 -21.77 3.84
N LEU A 105 10.68 -20.53 4.25
CA LEU A 105 9.88 -19.58 3.48
C LEU A 105 10.70 -18.30 3.22
N LYS A 106 11.53 -18.34 2.16
CA LYS A 106 12.13 -17.19 1.44
C LYS A 106 12.95 -16.16 2.26
N THR A 107 14.27 -16.35 2.37
CA THR A 107 15.23 -15.23 2.20
C THR A 107 16.65 -15.68 1.84
N LEU A 108 17.44 -14.75 1.30
CA LEU A 108 18.81 -14.97 0.81
C LEU A 108 19.81 -15.48 1.85
N ARG A 109 20.52 -16.52 1.41
CA ARG A 109 21.89 -16.96 1.63
C ARG A 109 22.40 -17.29 3.05
N PRO A 110 23.16 -18.40 3.21
CA PRO A 110 22.84 -19.76 2.69
C PRO A 110 23.14 -21.00 3.63
N LEU A 111 22.90 -22.29 3.18
CA LEU A 111 23.37 -23.66 3.67
C LEU A 111 22.30 -24.71 4.21
N LEU A 112 22.59 -26.06 4.32
CA LEU A 112 21.75 -27.22 4.83
C LEU A 112 22.44 -28.53 5.49
N SER A 113 22.39 -28.80 6.84
CA SER A 113 22.58 -30.12 7.59
C SER A 113 23.84 -30.51 8.42
N ILE A 114 23.62 -31.02 9.66
CA ILE A 114 24.41 -32.07 10.37
C ILE A 114 23.48 -32.92 11.28
N GLN A 115 23.45 -34.24 11.07
CA GLN A 115 23.40 -35.24 12.14
C GLN A 115 24.80 -35.89 12.26
N GLY A 116 25.30 -36.12 13.48
CA GLY A 116 26.43 -37.04 13.73
C GLY A 116 27.88 -36.50 13.87
N ARG A 117 28.16 -35.19 13.97
CA ARG A 117 29.56 -34.68 14.11
C ARG A 117 29.97 -34.09 15.47
N ILE A 118 29.06 -33.98 16.44
CA ILE A 118 29.28 -33.20 17.68
C ILE A 118 30.48 -33.70 18.51
N GLU A 119 30.68 -35.02 18.59
CA GLU A 119 31.77 -35.62 19.39
C GLU A 119 33.16 -35.34 18.79
N LYS A 120 33.30 -35.45 17.46
CA LYS A 120 34.57 -35.13 16.76
C LYS A 120 34.95 -33.66 16.91
N ILE A 121 33.97 -32.76 16.98
CA ILE A 121 34.20 -31.31 17.12
C ILE A 121 34.74 -30.95 18.51
N LYS A 122 34.29 -31.63 19.58
CA LYS A 122 34.84 -31.42 20.93
C LYS A 122 36.33 -31.75 20.96
N MET A 123 36.69 -32.97 20.52
CA MET A 123 38.10 -33.38 20.42
C MET A 123 38.96 -32.36 19.67
N LEU A 124 38.46 -31.85 18.54
CA LEU A 124 39.19 -30.98 17.63
C LEU A 124 39.36 -29.54 18.16
N MET A 125 38.44 -29.06 19.01
CA MET A 125 38.54 -27.75 19.67
C MET A 125 39.36 -27.76 20.97
N ASP A 126 39.63 -28.93 21.55
CA ASP A 126 40.42 -29.09 22.77
C ASP A 126 41.95 -29.24 22.48
N LEU A 127 42.37 -29.35 21.21
CA LEU A 127 43.79 -29.31 20.83
C LEU A 127 44.38 -27.88 20.89
N PRO A 128 45.68 -27.73 21.21
CA PRO A 128 46.40 -26.46 21.09
C PRO A 128 46.54 -26.05 19.62
N ASP A 129 46.62 -24.75 19.38
CA ASP A 129 46.61 -24.16 18.04
C ASP A 129 47.84 -24.60 17.19
N ASP A 130 48.97 -24.91 17.83
CA ASP A 130 50.21 -25.42 17.23
C ASP A 130 50.21 -26.94 16.93
N SER A 131 49.10 -27.64 17.09
CA SER A 131 49.10 -29.12 16.95
C SER A 131 49.43 -29.56 15.51
N PRO A 132 50.31 -30.57 15.31
CA PRO A 132 50.69 -31.06 13.98
C PRO A 132 49.50 -31.69 13.22
N TYR A 133 48.43 -32.03 13.93
CA TYR A 133 47.17 -32.49 13.35
C TYR A 133 46.58 -31.46 12.36
N PHE A 134 46.66 -30.16 12.68
CA PHE A 134 46.17 -29.09 11.80
C PHE A 134 47.00 -28.88 10.54
N ALA A 135 48.26 -29.34 10.52
CA ALA A 135 49.10 -29.33 9.34
C ALA A 135 48.88 -30.55 8.42
N SER A 136 48.19 -31.60 8.91
CA SER A 136 48.03 -32.86 8.17
C SER A 136 47.13 -32.73 6.94
N ASP A 137 47.49 -33.43 5.86
CA ASP A 137 46.69 -33.44 4.63
C ASP A 137 45.34 -34.15 4.81
N MET A 138 45.23 -35.06 5.78
CA MET A 138 43.96 -35.65 6.22
C MET A 138 43.00 -34.61 6.80
N PHE A 139 43.51 -33.66 7.61
CA PHE A 139 42.71 -32.57 8.14
C PHE A 139 42.32 -31.57 7.05
N ARG A 140 43.28 -31.19 6.19
CA ARG A 140 43.05 -30.27 5.06
C ARG A 140 41.99 -30.80 4.10
N SER A 141 42.13 -32.04 3.64
CA SER A 141 41.14 -32.70 2.76
C SER A 141 39.77 -32.86 3.43
N SER A 142 39.71 -33.19 4.72
CA SER A 142 38.46 -33.28 5.49
C SER A 142 37.74 -31.94 5.60
N ILE A 143 38.48 -30.84 5.81
CA ILE A 143 37.92 -29.49 5.81
C ILE A 143 37.47 -29.08 4.42
N LEU A 144 38.28 -29.32 3.38
CA LEU A 144 37.95 -28.94 2.01
C LEU A 144 36.67 -29.67 1.55
N PHE A 145 36.54 -30.97 1.86
CA PHE A 145 35.31 -31.73 1.68
C PHE A 145 34.12 -31.16 2.47
N ALA A 146 34.32 -30.74 3.73
CA ALA A 146 33.27 -30.07 4.50
C ALA A 146 32.86 -28.73 3.86
N ILE A 147 33.80 -27.93 3.33
CA ILE A 147 33.52 -26.65 2.68
C ILE A 147 32.80 -26.84 1.34
N ILE A 148 33.12 -27.87 0.55
CA ILE A 148 32.41 -28.19 -0.70
C ILE A 148 31.03 -28.78 -0.42
N GLY A 149 30.92 -29.74 0.50
CA GLY A 149 29.64 -30.29 0.93
C GLY A 149 28.72 -29.21 1.52
N ASN A 150 29.31 -28.24 2.22
CA ASN A 150 28.65 -27.00 2.58
C ASN A 150 28.22 -26.22 1.32
N LEU A 151 29.13 -25.84 0.42
CA LEU A 151 28.84 -25.06 -0.79
C LEU A 151 27.75 -25.69 -1.68
N LYS A 152 27.66 -27.02 -1.76
CA LYS A 152 26.58 -27.75 -2.44
C LYS A 152 25.20 -27.42 -1.83
N GLY A 153 25.10 -27.42 -0.49
CA GLY A 153 23.93 -26.94 0.25
C GLY A 153 23.75 -25.41 0.25
N PHE A 154 24.81 -24.62 0.03
CA PHE A 154 24.66 -23.20 -0.30
C PHE A 154 23.91 -23.09 -1.63
N VAL A 155 24.37 -23.79 -2.67
CA VAL A 155 23.82 -23.69 -4.04
C VAL A 155 22.34 -24.05 -4.09
N SER A 156 21.94 -25.18 -3.47
CA SER A 156 20.57 -25.69 -3.56
C SER A 156 19.48 -24.74 -3.04
N ILE A 157 19.70 -24.08 -1.90
CA ILE A 157 18.67 -23.21 -1.30
C ILE A 157 18.51 -21.89 -2.08
N TYR A 158 19.50 -21.50 -2.90
CA TYR A 158 19.46 -20.22 -3.63
C TYR A 158 19.20 -20.30 -5.11
N GLU A 159 18.88 -21.50 -5.60
CA GLU A 159 18.37 -21.70 -6.96
C GLU A 159 17.18 -20.78 -7.30
N GLY A 160 16.38 -20.35 -6.31
CA GLY A 160 15.28 -19.39 -6.52
C GLY A 160 15.68 -17.90 -6.66
N LEU A 161 16.95 -17.52 -6.55
CA LEU A 161 17.37 -16.12 -6.55
C LEU A 161 17.69 -15.57 -7.94
N LYS A 162 17.10 -14.42 -8.27
CA LYS A 162 17.44 -13.65 -9.49
C LYS A 162 18.89 -13.14 -9.53
N SER A 163 19.57 -13.08 -8.38
CA SER A 163 20.98 -12.73 -8.25
C SER A 163 21.89 -13.96 -8.09
N PHE A 164 21.41 -15.14 -8.48
CA PHE A 164 22.20 -16.37 -8.40
C PHE A 164 23.51 -16.32 -9.21
N PRO A 165 23.53 -15.85 -10.48
CA PRO A 165 24.73 -15.83 -11.30
C PRO A 165 25.83 -14.94 -10.70
N GLU A 166 25.51 -13.72 -10.25
CA GLU A 166 26.48 -12.75 -9.75
C GLU A 166 27.29 -13.27 -8.55
N ILE A 167 26.66 -14.08 -7.71
CA ILE A 167 27.24 -14.49 -6.43
C ILE A 167 27.96 -15.85 -6.56
N PHE A 168 27.51 -16.76 -7.45
CA PHE A 168 28.14 -18.07 -7.62
C PHE A 168 29.09 -18.20 -8.83
N LEU A 169 28.95 -17.41 -9.91
CA LEU A 169 29.88 -17.50 -11.05
C LEU A 169 31.35 -17.21 -10.68
N PRO A 170 31.68 -16.25 -9.79
CA PRO A 170 33.06 -16.09 -9.32
C PRO A 170 33.58 -17.33 -8.59
N ILE A 171 32.69 -18.02 -7.86
CA ILE A 171 33.03 -19.24 -7.11
C ILE A 171 33.26 -20.41 -8.09
N SER A 172 32.47 -20.56 -9.17
CA SER A 172 32.71 -21.60 -10.19
C SER A 172 34.11 -21.50 -10.80
N LYS A 173 34.58 -20.27 -11.08
CA LYS A 173 35.95 -20.05 -11.59
C LYS A 173 37.03 -20.50 -10.61
N ILE A 174 36.84 -20.26 -9.32
CA ILE A 174 37.75 -20.74 -8.26
C ILE A 174 37.72 -22.26 -8.17
N LEU A 175 36.52 -22.87 -8.25
CA LEU A 175 36.36 -24.33 -8.24
C LEU A 175 37.09 -25.01 -9.42
N HIS A 176 37.00 -24.47 -10.63
CA HIS A 176 37.73 -25.01 -11.79
C HIS A 176 39.25 -24.92 -11.60
N GLY A 177 39.77 -23.77 -11.15
CA GLY A 177 41.20 -23.62 -10.86
C GLY A 177 41.71 -24.60 -9.79
N LEU A 178 40.91 -24.91 -8.77
CA LEU A 178 41.25 -25.93 -7.78
C LEU A 178 41.30 -27.35 -8.38
N VAL A 179 40.48 -27.69 -9.37
CA VAL A 179 40.48 -29.03 -10.00
C VAL A 179 41.77 -29.29 -10.79
N GLU A 180 42.42 -28.23 -11.29
CA GLU A 180 43.70 -28.30 -12.01
C GLU A 180 44.88 -28.62 -11.08
N GLU A 181 44.75 -28.42 -9.76
CA GLU A 181 45.81 -28.72 -8.80
C GLU A 181 46.05 -30.24 -8.62
N ALA A 182 47.32 -30.63 -8.74
CA ALA A 182 47.73 -32.04 -8.64
C ALA A 182 47.52 -32.65 -7.24
N GLN A 183 47.50 -31.83 -6.19
CA GLN A 183 47.46 -32.28 -4.79
C GLN A 183 46.05 -32.65 -4.29
N ILE A 184 45.00 -32.41 -5.07
CA ILE A 184 43.61 -32.69 -4.66
C ILE A 184 43.22 -34.16 -4.99
N PRO A 185 42.70 -34.94 -4.01
CA PRO A 185 42.21 -36.31 -4.25
C PRO A 185 41.08 -36.38 -5.29
N ASP A 186 41.07 -37.43 -6.11
CA ASP A 186 40.13 -37.54 -7.23
C ASP A 186 38.65 -37.57 -6.80
N ALA A 187 38.34 -38.22 -5.67
CA ALA A 187 37.00 -38.20 -5.09
C ALA A 187 36.50 -36.77 -4.78
N LEU A 188 37.42 -35.87 -4.42
CA LEU A 188 37.11 -34.46 -4.15
C LEU A 188 36.96 -33.68 -5.46
N LYS A 189 37.79 -33.97 -6.48
CA LYS A 189 37.66 -33.39 -7.83
C LYS A 189 36.29 -33.68 -8.46
N VAL A 190 35.71 -34.86 -8.21
CA VAL A 190 34.35 -35.21 -8.68
C VAL A 190 33.29 -34.30 -8.04
N GLU A 191 33.27 -34.16 -6.71
CA GLU A 191 32.32 -33.28 -6.01
C GLU A 191 32.49 -31.80 -6.39
N ILE A 192 33.73 -31.34 -6.61
CA ILE A 192 33.99 -29.97 -7.08
C ILE A 192 33.36 -29.73 -8.45
N ARG A 193 33.56 -30.66 -9.41
CA ARG A 193 32.99 -30.56 -10.77
C ARG A 193 31.46 -30.60 -10.75
N ASP A 194 30.84 -31.43 -9.91
CA ASP A 194 29.38 -31.47 -9.74
C ASP A 194 28.83 -30.12 -9.26
N VAL A 195 29.44 -29.53 -8.22
CA VAL A 195 29.03 -28.21 -7.70
C VAL A 195 29.24 -27.10 -8.73
N ALA A 196 30.37 -27.10 -9.45
CA ALA A 196 30.64 -26.12 -10.52
C ALA A 196 29.63 -26.25 -11.68
N GLY A 197 29.39 -27.47 -12.18
CA GLY A 197 28.43 -27.73 -13.25
C GLY A 197 26.98 -27.37 -12.87
N ARG A 198 26.58 -27.59 -11.61
CA ARG A 198 25.28 -27.16 -11.08
C ARG A 198 25.16 -25.63 -11.02
N ILE A 199 26.22 -24.92 -10.61
CA ILE A 199 26.27 -23.45 -10.62
C ILE A 199 26.13 -22.92 -12.05
N GLU A 200 26.83 -23.50 -13.02
CA GLU A 200 26.79 -23.02 -14.41
C GLU A 200 25.42 -23.27 -15.06
N SER A 201 24.88 -24.48 -14.92
CA SER A 201 23.56 -24.85 -15.44
C SER A 201 22.46 -23.93 -14.90
N LYS A 202 22.44 -23.69 -13.57
CA LYS A 202 21.47 -22.77 -12.95
C LYS A 202 21.72 -21.31 -13.32
N SER A 203 22.97 -20.90 -13.53
CA SER A 203 23.27 -19.54 -13.98
C SER A 203 22.78 -19.27 -15.40
N GLN A 204 22.86 -20.26 -16.30
CA GLN A 204 22.29 -20.19 -17.64
C GLN A 204 20.76 -20.06 -17.60
N GLU A 205 20.08 -20.89 -16.79
CA GLU A 205 18.62 -20.81 -16.56
C GLU A 205 18.19 -19.39 -16.12
N HIS A 206 18.86 -18.83 -15.11
CA HIS A 206 18.58 -17.46 -14.63
C HIS A 206 18.83 -16.38 -15.67
N ASN A 207 19.88 -16.52 -16.48
CA ASN A 207 20.20 -15.55 -17.53
C ASN A 207 19.16 -15.56 -18.65
N LEU A 208 18.64 -16.73 -19.05
CA LEU A 208 17.57 -16.87 -20.04
C LEU A 208 16.23 -16.28 -19.54
N LEU A 209 15.92 -16.44 -18.25
CA LEU A 209 14.69 -15.92 -17.63
C LEU A 209 14.79 -14.44 -17.20
N ARG A 210 15.94 -13.79 -17.39
CA ARG A 210 16.22 -12.48 -16.79
C ARG A 210 15.42 -11.36 -17.43
N GLN A 211 14.65 -10.63 -16.60
CA GLN A 211 13.92 -9.44 -17.01
C GLN A 211 14.39 -8.21 -16.22
N PRO A 212 14.41 -7.00 -16.84
CA PRO A 212 14.75 -5.76 -16.13
C PRO A 212 13.71 -5.45 -15.05
N LEU A 213 14.17 -4.91 -13.91
CA LEU A 213 13.30 -4.57 -12.77
C LEU A 213 12.31 -3.45 -13.14
N ARG A 214 11.01 -3.75 -13.05
CA ARG A 214 9.92 -2.80 -13.34
C ARG A 214 9.23 -2.35 -12.06
N LEU A 215 9.70 -1.26 -11.45
CA LEU A 215 9.07 -0.61 -10.29
C LEU A 215 7.77 0.12 -10.70
N ARG A 216 6.67 -0.63 -10.91
CA ARG A 216 5.34 -0.06 -11.17
C ARG A 216 4.56 0.16 -9.87
N LYS A 217 4.55 1.40 -9.36
CA LYS A 217 3.54 1.84 -8.38
C LYS A 217 2.20 2.00 -9.10
N GLN A 218 1.17 1.27 -8.68
CA GLN A 218 -0.19 1.47 -9.18
C GLN A 218 -0.73 2.82 -8.67
N LYS A 219 -1.31 3.64 -9.56
CA LYS A 219 -1.98 4.89 -9.17
C LYS A 219 -3.40 4.57 -8.70
N ILE A 220 -3.60 4.57 -7.38
CA ILE A 220 -4.95 4.45 -6.79
C ILE A 220 -5.70 5.76 -7.04
N ILE A 221 -6.89 5.67 -7.62
CA ILE A 221 -7.78 6.84 -7.82
C ILE A 221 -8.41 7.18 -6.47
N LYS A 222 -8.35 8.46 -6.06
CA LYS A 222 -9.00 8.93 -4.83
C LYS A 222 -10.52 8.94 -5.02
N THR A 223 -11.23 8.09 -4.31
CA THR A 223 -12.70 8.13 -4.20
C THR A 223 -13.14 9.26 -3.29
N ALA A 224 -14.16 10.02 -3.69
CA ALA A 224 -14.80 11.03 -2.86
C ALA A 224 -16.15 10.50 -2.33
N VAL A 225 -16.52 10.89 -1.11
CA VAL A 225 -17.84 10.56 -0.55
C VAL A 225 -18.89 11.51 -1.15
N PRO A 226 -20.00 11.00 -1.72
CA PRO A 226 -21.05 11.86 -2.26
C PRO A 226 -21.76 12.60 -1.13
N LYS A 227 -22.01 13.91 -1.32
CA LYS A 227 -22.83 14.69 -0.39
C LYS A 227 -24.30 14.62 -0.80
N PHE A 228 -25.13 14.02 0.03
CA PHE A 228 -26.58 13.96 -0.13
C PHE A 228 -27.29 14.08 1.23
N GLU A 229 -28.59 14.38 1.20
CA GLU A 229 -29.47 14.36 2.36
C GLU A 229 -30.21 13.02 2.38
N GLU A 230 -30.15 12.24 3.46
CA GLU A 230 -30.80 10.93 3.54
C GLU A 230 -32.32 11.01 3.37
N ASN A 231 -32.93 12.03 3.99
CA ASN A 231 -34.38 12.28 3.98
C ASN A 231 -34.75 13.40 2.99
N PHE A 232 -34.38 13.24 1.72
CA PHE A 232 -34.64 14.24 0.67
C PHE A 232 -36.12 14.35 0.29
N VAL A 233 -36.71 15.54 0.42
CA VAL A 233 -38.08 15.88 0.02
C VAL A 233 -38.05 16.93 -1.08
N LYS A 234 -38.57 16.58 -2.26
CA LYS A 234 -38.63 17.46 -3.43
C LYS A 234 -39.40 18.76 -3.11
N GLY A 235 -38.74 19.90 -3.29
CA GLY A 235 -39.33 21.23 -3.05
C GLY A 235 -39.09 21.82 -1.66
N ARG A 236 -38.42 21.09 -0.76
CA ARG A 236 -37.88 21.63 0.50
C ARG A 236 -36.50 22.22 0.25
N ASP A 237 -36.26 23.44 0.73
CA ASP A 237 -34.93 24.06 0.75
C ASP A 237 -34.16 23.51 1.97
N TYR A 238 -33.03 22.84 1.73
CA TYR A 238 -32.10 22.37 2.76
C TYR A 238 -30.91 23.35 2.83
N ASP A 239 -31.06 24.39 3.65
CA ASP A 239 -30.00 25.37 3.93
C ASP A 239 -29.56 25.20 5.40
N PRO A 240 -28.26 24.96 5.69
CA PRO A 240 -27.77 24.86 7.07
C PRO A 240 -27.93 26.16 7.86
N ASP A 241 -27.96 27.31 7.19
CA ASP A 241 -28.14 28.63 7.81
C ASP A 241 -29.63 28.96 7.94
N ARG A 242 -30.14 28.82 9.16
CA ARG A 242 -31.56 29.04 9.47
C ARG A 242 -32.02 30.48 9.20
N GLU A 243 -31.21 31.49 9.52
CA GLU A 243 -31.57 32.90 9.28
C GLU A 243 -31.68 33.21 7.79
N ARG A 244 -30.84 32.57 6.97
CA ARG A 244 -30.88 32.69 5.51
C ARG A 244 -32.11 32.00 4.93
N ALA A 245 -32.43 30.80 5.40
CA ALA A 245 -33.65 30.08 5.04
C ALA A 245 -34.91 30.89 5.37
N GLU A 246 -35.02 31.44 6.57
CA GLU A 246 -36.17 32.23 7.01
C GLU A 246 -36.29 33.56 6.22
N ARG A 247 -35.19 34.30 6.01
CA ARG A 247 -35.19 35.50 5.15
C ARG A 247 -35.62 35.20 3.71
N LYS A 248 -35.15 34.08 3.13
CA LYS A 248 -35.55 33.64 1.77
C LYS A 248 -37.05 33.29 1.72
N LYS A 249 -37.56 32.60 2.74
CA LYS A 249 -38.99 32.24 2.90
C LYS A 249 -39.88 33.48 3.01
N LEU A 250 -39.50 34.47 3.81
CA LEU A 250 -40.23 35.74 3.95
C LEU A 250 -40.24 36.54 2.64
N LYS A 251 -39.09 36.71 1.97
CA LYS A 251 -39.01 37.37 0.66
C LYS A 251 -39.89 36.67 -0.40
N LYS A 252 -40.00 35.34 -0.37
CA LYS A 252 -40.88 34.58 -1.27
C LYS A 252 -42.36 34.87 -1.02
N ARG A 253 -42.80 34.91 0.25
CA ARG A 253 -44.19 35.25 0.63
C ARG A 253 -44.56 36.66 0.19
N LEU A 254 -43.76 37.66 0.55
CA LEU A 254 -43.98 39.06 0.17
C LEU A 254 -44.11 39.22 -1.36
N LYS A 255 -43.28 38.53 -2.14
CA LYS A 255 -43.35 38.54 -3.62
C LYS A 255 -44.58 37.82 -4.18
N GLN A 256 -45.13 36.82 -3.48
CA GLN A 256 -46.38 36.15 -3.86
C GLN A 256 -47.59 37.03 -3.54
N GLU A 257 -47.65 37.59 -2.33
CA GLU A 257 -48.70 38.49 -1.86
C GLU A 257 -48.78 39.76 -2.73
N ALA A 258 -47.65 40.43 -2.97
CA ALA A 258 -47.59 41.60 -3.86
C ALA A 258 -48.05 41.28 -5.29
N LYS A 259 -47.71 40.10 -5.83
CA LYS A 259 -48.22 39.65 -7.14
C LYS A 259 -49.70 39.32 -7.14
N GLY A 260 -50.24 38.82 -6.01
CA GLY A 260 -51.67 38.58 -5.83
C GLY A 260 -52.44 39.90 -5.82
N ALA A 261 -52.07 40.83 -4.93
CA ALA A 261 -52.68 42.14 -4.82
C ALA A 261 -52.67 42.91 -6.15
N VAL A 262 -51.54 42.93 -6.88
CA VAL A 262 -51.45 43.57 -8.21
C VAL A 262 -52.34 42.89 -9.27
N ARG A 263 -52.66 41.60 -9.14
CA ARG A 263 -53.60 40.92 -10.04
C ARG A 263 -55.05 41.29 -9.75
N GLU A 264 -55.45 41.32 -8.48
CA GLU A 264 -56.81 41.73 -8.11
C GLU A 264 -57.04 43.21 -8.46
N LEU A 265 -56.11 44.12 -8.11
CA LEU A 265 -56.19 45.53 -8.52
C LEU A 265 -56.32 45.72 -10.04
N ARG A 266 -55.77 44.83 -10.87
CA ARG A 266 -55.97 44.89 -12.33
C ARG A 266 -57.38 44.45 -12.73
N LYS A 267 -57.92 43.38 -12.13
CA LYS A 267 -59.31 42.95 -12.36
C LYS A 267 -60.29 44.03 -11.93
N ASP A 268 -60.08 44.63 -10.75
CA ASP A 268 -60.91 45.70 -10.20
C ASP A 268 -60.92 46.91 -11.15
N ASN A 269 -59.76 47.29 -11.69
CA ASN A 269 -59.68 48.35 -12.69
C ASN A 269 -60.43 48.00 -13.99
N HIS A 270 -60.32 46.77 -14.51
CA HIS A 270 -61.10 46.35 -15.68
C HIS A 270 -62.61 46.38 -15.40
N PHE A 271 -63.05 45.86 -14.25
CA PHE A 271 -64.45 45.90 -13.84
C PHE A 271 -64.99 47.32 -13.69
N LEU A 272 -64.23 48.22 -13.05
CA LEU A 272 -64.59 49.63 -12.91
C LEU A 272 -64.62 50.38 -14.26
N LEU A 273 -63.83 49.96 -15.25
CA LEU A 273 -63.90 50.49 -16.61
C LEU A 273 -65.19 50.03 -17.30
N GLU A 274 -65.52 48.73 -17.27
CA GLU A 274 -66.77 48.20 -17.84
C GLU A 274 -68.01 48.86 -17.22
N VAL A 275 -68.05 49.05 -15.90
CA VAL A 275 -69.16 49.74 -15.21
C VAL A 275 -69.28 51.19 -15.70
N LYS A 276 -68.16 51.92 -15.77
CA LYS A 276 -68.15 53.31 -16.28
C LYS A 276 -68.57 53.40 -17.75
N GLU A 277 -68.24 52.43 -18.58
CA GLU A 277 -68.67 52.38 -19.98
C GLU A 277 -70.17 52.12 -20.11
N ARG A 278 -70.72 51.20 -19.32
CA ARG A 278 -72.18 50.98 -19.25
C ARG A 278 -72.94 52.20 -18.75
N ASP A 279 -72.45 52.86 -17.69
CA ASP A 279 -73.07 54.08 -17.17
C ASP A 279 -73.02 55.23 -18.20
N LYS A 280 -71.90 55.39 -18.92
CA LYS A 280 -71.80 56.36 -20.02
C LYS A 280 -72.77 56.05 -21.16
N ALA A 281 -72.83 54.79 -21.61
CA ALA A 281 -73.73 54.38 -22.68
C ALA A 281 -75.20 54.70 -22.35
N ARG A 282 -75.65 54.38 -21.13
CA ARG A 282 -76.99 54.75 -20.65
C ARG A 282 -77.23 56.26 -20.65
N MET A 283 -76.24 57.05 -20.18
CA MET A 283 -76.32 58.51 -20.20
C MET A 283 -76.29 59.11 -21.61
N GLU A 284 -75.73 58.40 -22.60
CA GLU A 284 -75.75 58.79 -24.02
C GLU A 284 -77.06 58.38 -24.70
N GLU A 285 -77.60 57.21 -24.40
CA GLU A 285 -78.95 56.76 -24.79
C GLU A 285 -80.02 57.75 -24.28
N GLU A 286 -80.03 58.08 -22.99
CA GLU A 286 -80.97 59.07 -22.42
C GLU A 286 -80.87 60.46 -23.09
N LYS A 287 -79.67 60.87 -23.51
CA LYS A 287 -79.47 62.12 -24.26
C LYS A 287 -79.95 62.00 -25.69
N ALA A 288 -79.70 60.87 -26.35
CA ALA A 288 -80.13 60.60 -27.72
C ALA A 288 -81.66 60.50 -27.82
N GLU A 289 -82.31 59.87 -26.85
CA GLU A 289 -83.78 59.83 -26.72
C GLU A 289 -84.36 61.24 -26.56
N LYS A 290 -83.84 62.04 -25.61
CA LYS A 290 -84.26 63.43 -25.42
C LYS A 290 -84.04 64.26 -26.69
N TYR A 291 -82.88 64.14 -27.34
CA TYR A 291 -82.60 64.82 -28.61
C TYR A 291 -83.53 64.35 -29.74
N GLY A 292 -83.86 63.07 -29.80
CA GLY A 292 -84.83 62.48 -30.72
C GLY A 292 -86.24 63.05 -30.52
N GLN A 293 -86.70 63.16 -29.27
CA GLN A 293 -87.97 63.80 -28.92
C GLN A 293 -87.99 65.27 -29.36
N TYR A 294 -86.94 66.05 -29.06
CA TYR A 294 -86.83 67.44 -29.52
C TYR A 294 -86.81 67.56 -31.05
N ARG A 295 -86.12 66.64 -31.75
CA ARG A 295 -86.06 66.63 -33.22
C ARG A 295 -87.39 66.24 -33.86
N ALA A 296 -88.10 65.25 -33.31
CA ALA A 296 -89.42 64.86 -33.77
C ALA A 296 -90.41 66.02 -33.62
N PHE A 297 -90.41 66.70 -32.47
CA PHE A 297 -91.21 67.90 -32.23
C PHE A 297 -90.91 69.04 -33.22
N LEU A 298 -89.64 69.28 -33.57
CA LEU A 298 -89.26 70.26 -34.59
C LEU A 298 -89.71 69.85 -36.00
N GLN A 299 -89.61 68.56 -36.35
CA GLN A 299 -90.10 68.05 -37.65
C GLN A 299 -91.61 68.10 -37.77
N GLU A 300 -92.34 67.88 -36.68
CA GLU A 300 -93.80 68.02 -36.61
C GLU A 300 -94.22 69.48 -36.89
N GLN A 301 -93.53 70.46 -36.29
CA GLN A 301 -93.73 71.88 -36.64
C GLN A 301 -93.39 72.18 -38.11
N GLU A 302 -92.29 71.64 -38.64
CA GLU A 302 -91.93 71.84 -40.06
C GLU A 302 -92.95 71.20 -41.02
N HIS A 303 -93.50 70.04 -40.65
CA HIS A 303 -94.56 69.37 -41.42
C HIS A 303 -95.88 70.16 -41.38
N ALA A 304 -96.30 70.66 -40.21
CA ALA A 304 -97.45 71.56 -40.08
C ALA A 304 -97.28 72.83 -40.93
N PHE A 305 -96.04 73.33 -41.06
CA PHE A 305 -95.70 74.45 -41.94
C PHE A 305 -95.78 74.09 -43.43
N LYS A 306 -95.20 72.98 -43.86
CA LYS A 306 -95.17 72.55 -45.27
C LYS A 306 -96.53 72.10 -45.80
N SER A 307 -97.31 71.39 -44.99
CA SER A 307 -98.64 70.87 -45.34
C SER A 307 -99.71 71.97 -45.49
N GLY A 308 -99.40 73.21 -45.12
CA GLY A 308 -100.31 74.34 -45.23
C GLY A 308 -101.38 74.42 -44.13
N GLN A 309 -101.30 73.56 -43.10
CA GLN A 309 -102.03 73.78 -41.84
C GLN A 309 -101.64 75.13 -41.20
N LEU A 310 -100.39 75.57 -41.39
CA LEU A 310 -99.93 76.93 -41.11
C LEU A 310 -99.94 77.84 -42.37
N GLY A 311 -101.03 77.77 -43.16
CA GLY A 311 -101.50 78.79 -44.10
C GLY A 311 -100.51 79.39 -45.12
N LYS A 312 -100.42 78.82 -46.33
CA LYS A 312 -99.76 79.50 -47.47
C LYS A 312 -100.67 80.53 -48.14
N GLY A 313 -100.31 81.80 -48.00
CA GLY A 313 -101.03 82.91 -48.63
C GLY A 313 -100.93 82.97 -50.16
N ARG A 314 -102.05 83.35 -50.79
CA ARG A 314 -102.19 84.01 -52.11
C ARG A 314 -101.55 83.32 -53.34
N LYS A 315 -102.40 82.66 -54.14
CA LYS A 315 -102.33 82.82 -55.62
C LYS A 315 -102.97 84.16 -56.03
N ARG A 316 -102.37 84.85 -57.00
CA ARG A 316 -102.86 86.11 -57.60
C ARG A 316 -103.76 85.84 -58.82
N ARG A 317 -104.64 86.81 -59.11
CA ARG A 317 -105.59 86.91 -60.23
C ARG A 317 -104.98 86.68 -61.62
N ARG A 318 -105.80 86.15 -62.54
CA ARG A 318 -106.46 87.02 -63.53
C ARG A 318 -107.88 87.26 -63.05
#